data_AF-A0A241XJZ6-F1
#
_entry.id   AF-A0A241XJZ6-F1
#
_cell.length_a   1.000
_cell.length_b   1.000
_cell.length_c   1.000
_cell.angle_alpha   90.00
_cell.angle_beta   90.00
_cell.angle_gamma   90.00
#
_symmetry.space_group_name_H-M   'P 1'
#
loop_
_entity.id
_entity.type
_entity.pdbx_description
1 polymer ?
#
loop_
_entity_poly.entity_id
_entity_poly.type
_entity_poly.pdbx_seq_one_letter_code
_entity_poly.pdbx_strand_id
1 'polypeptide(L)'
;MTVDTYVLSDQVVLKNGNIMTQPEVVAELNSQARAALARVAELRNALNNIVHASEYTTSATHQAEVERIAFAALNGAQPAAQAQHSVPGNAAALFRAAELLAAAPGTEVPQAWLDVQAERRRQITAEGWTPDHDDLYCAAELPRAAAAYILSGANDEAPAIWPFVAKWWKPRDARANYVRAAALILAEIERLDRAASLLSQEVPPCAEH
;
A
#
# COMPACT_ATOMS: atom_id res chain seq x y z
N MET A 1 15.05 -16.67 15.12
CA MET A 1 14.03 -16.00 14.29
C MET A 1 12.73 -16.20 15.04
N THR A 2 12.41 -15.29 15.95
CA THR A 2 11.33 -15.46 16.93
C THR A 2 10.20 -14.56 16.48
N VAL A 3 9.08 -15.17 16.12
CA VAL A 3 7.86 -14.47 15.70
C VAL A 3 7.23 -13.88 16.94
N ASP A 4 7.21 -12.55 17.05
CA ASP A 4 6.46 -11.85 18.10
C ASP A 4 4.97 -12.18 17.92
N THR A 5 4.48 -13.11 18.74
CA THR A 5 3.10 -13.57 18.71
C THR A 5 2.35 -12.87 19.83
N TYR A 6 1.51 -11.90 19.49
CA TYR A 6 0.63 -11.23 20.45
C TYR A 6 -0.63 -12.07 20.65
N VAL A 7 -0.70 -12.83 21.74
CA VAL A 7 -1.93 -13.52 22.15
C VAL A 7 -2.70 -12.61 23.12
N LEU A 8 -3.83 -12.08 22.66
CA LEU A 8 -4.81 -11.44 23.53
C LEU A 8 -5.61 -12.54 24.26
N SER A 9 -5.07 -13.04 25.38
CA SER A 9 -5.88 -13.68 26.41
C SER A 9 -5.52 -13.09 27.77
N ASP A 10 -6.45 -12.32 28.33
CA ASP A 10 -6.56 -11.77 29.68
C ASP A 10 -5.34 -11.84 30.62
N GLN A 11 -4.49 -10.81 30.53
CA GLN A 11 -3.64 -10.24 31.60
C GLN A 11 -2.11 -10.42 31.53
N VAL A 12 -1.53 -10.97 30.47
CA VAL A 12 -0.06 -11.02 30.34
C VAL A 12 0.39 -10.45 28.99
N VAL A 13 1.04 -9.28 29.02
CA VAL A 13 1.69 -8.70 27.83
C VAL A 13 3.18 -9.02 27.91
N LEU A 14 3.70 -9.75 26.92
CA LEU A 14 5.11 -10.11 26.83
C LEU A 14 5.83 -9.21 25.82
N LYS A 15 6.98 -8.64 26.21
CA LYS A 15 7.89 -7.92 25.30
C LYS A 15 9.32 -8.32 25.58
N ASN A 16 10.05 -8.77 24.56
CA ASN A 16 11.43 -9.27 24.67
C ASN A 16 11.61 -10.35 25.76
N GLY A 17 10.60 -11.21 25.95
CA GLY A 17 10.60 -12.26 26.97
C GLY A 17 10.25 -11.80 28.40
N ASN A 18 9.94 -10.52 28.63
CA ASN A 18 9.55 -9.99 29.93
C ASN A 18 8.03 -9.79 30.02
N ILE A 19 7.44 -10.16 31.17
CA ILE A 19 6.05 -9.84 31.52
C ILE A 19 5.97 -8.36 31.86
N MET A 20 5.14 -7.64 31.12
CA MET A 20 4.79 -6.24 31.38
C MET A 20 3.56 -6.16 32.28
N THR A 21 3.62 -5.27 33.26
CA THR A 21 2.46 -4.90 34.08
C THR A 21 1.50 -3.99 33.29
N GLN A 22 0.23 -3.95 33.68
CA GLN A 22 -0.77 -3.09 33.03
C GLN A 22 -0.34 -1.60 32.96
N PRO A 23 0.24 -0.97 34.01
CA PRO A 23 0.74 0.40 33.91
C PRO A 23 1.89 0.58 32.91
N GLU A 24 2.79 -0.39 32.80
CA GLU A 24 3.90 -0.35 31.84
C GLU A 24 3.40 -0.43 30.39
N VAL A 25 2.40 -1.28 30.14
CA VAL A 25 1.73 -1.37 28.83
C VAL A 25 1.07 -0.04 28.47
N VAL A 26 0.34 0.57 29.41
CA VAL A 26 -0.33 1.86 29.20
C VAL A 26 0.68 2.99 28.99
N ALA A 27 1.77 3.03 29.76
CA ALA A 27 2.83 4.03 29.60
C ALA A 27 3.52 3.92 28.23
N GLU A 28 3.79 2.69 27.80
CA GLU A 28 4.39 2.40 26.49
C GLU A 28 3.45 2.80 25.35
N LEU A 29 2.18 2.39 25.39
CA LEU A 29 1.19 2.76 24.38
C LEU A 29 1.02 4.28 24.30
N ASN A 30 1.01 4.97 25.43
CA ASN A 30 0.96 6.43 25.47
C ASN A 30 2.22 7.09 24.91
N SER A 31 3.40 6.52 25.16
CA SER A 31 4.67 6.97 24.56
C SER A 31 4.65 6.82 23.04
N GLN A 32 4.23 5.64 22.56
CA GLN A 32 4.08 5.35 21.14
C GLN A 32 3.05 6.27 20.47
N ALA A 33 1.90 6.51 21.10
CA ALA A 33 0.87 7.41 20.59
C ALA A 33 1.40 8.86 20.48
N ARG A 34 2.15 9.34 21.48
CA ARG A 34 2.77 10.68 21.42
C ARG A 34 3.83 10.76 20.32
N ALA A 35 4.66 9.74 20.18
CA ALA A 35 5.66 9.67 19.12
C ALA A 35 5.00 9.65 17.73
N ALA A 36 3.92 8.90 17.56
CA ALA A 36 3.15 8.86 16.32
C ALA A 36 2.52 10.23 16.00
N LEU A 37 1.91 10.90 16.99
CA LEU A 37 1.33 12.23 16.82
C LEU A 37 2.38 13.30 16.46
N ALA A 38 3.56 13.25 17.08
CA ALA A 38 4.66 14.15 16.75
C ALA A 38 5.10 13.98 15.29
N ARG A 39 5.23 12.73 14.83
CA ARG A 39 5.59 12.42 13.43
C ARG A 39 4.52 12.86 12.44
N VAL A 40 3.24 12.72 12.76
CA VAL A 40 2.14 13.24 11.93
C VAL A 40 2.22 14.76 11.82
N ALA A 41 2.53 15.46 12.92
CA ALA A 41 2.71 16.91 12.88
C ALA A 41 3.90 17.32 12.01
N GLU A 42 5.02 16.58 12.09
CA GLU A 42 6.19 16.81 11.24
C GLU A 42 5.90 16.55 9.75
N LEU A 43 5.22 15.45 9.42
CA LEU A 43 4.80 15.14 8.05
C LEU A 43 3.85 16.20 7.50
N ARG A 44 2.91 16.67 8.30
CA ARG A 44 1.99 17.76 7.93
C ARG A 44 2.76 19.05 7.59
N ASN A 45 3.77 19.39 8.39
CA ASN A 45 4.61 20.56 8.13
C ASN A 45 5.46 20.39 6.87
N ALA A 46 6.05 19.21 6.66
CA ALA A 46 6.79 18.90 5.44
C ALA A 46 5.89 18.98 4.20
N LEU A 47 4.66 18.45 4.28
CA LEU A 47 3.68 18.50 3.20
C LEU A 47 3.27 19.94 2.87
N ASN A 48 2.98 20.76 3.88
CA ASN A 48 2.66 22.17 3.68
C ASN A 48 3.80 22.92 2.97
N ASN A 49 5.05 22.65 3.34
CA ASN A 49 6.21 23.25 2.68
C ASN A 49 6.35 22.82 1.20
N ILE A 50 6.02 21.56 0.89
CA ILE A 50 6.03 21.04 -0.49
C ILE A 50 4.91 21.67 -1.32
N VAL A 51 3.69 21.73 -0.77
CA VAL A 51 2.53 22.34 -1.44
C VAL A 51 2.80 23.81 -1.73
N HIS A 52 3.28 24.58 -0.74
CA HIS A 52 3.66 25.96 -0.97
C HIS A 52 4.79 26.10 -2.00
N ALA A 53 5.81 25.24 -1.97
CA ALA A 53 6.87 25.29 -2.99
C ALA A 53 6.34 25.01 -4.42
N SER A 54 5.34 24.12 -4.56
CA SER A 54 4.72 23.83 -5.87
C SER A 54 3.90 25.00 -6.41
N GLU A 55 3.31 25.82 -5.55
CA GLU A 55 2.56 27.03 -5.95
C GLU A 55 3.48 28.12 -6.54
N TYR A 56 4.77 28.11 -6.20
CA TYR A 56 5.76 29.06 -6.72
C TYR A 56 6.63 28.51 -7.88
N THR A 57 6.53 27.23 -8.22
CA THR A 57 7.38 26.60 -9.24
C THR A 57 6.70 26.59 -10.61
N THR A 58 6.83 27.68 -11.37
CA THR A 58 6.21 27.84 -12.71
C THR A 58 7.14 27.52 -13.88
N SER A 59 8.34 26.98 -13.65
CA SER A 59 9.34 26.69 -14.69
C SER A 59 9.65 25.19 -14.83
N ALA A 60 9.55 24.66 -16.05
CA ALA A 60 9.75 23.24 -16.39
C ALA A 60 11.13 22.68 -15.99
N THR A 61 12.16 23.53 -15.86
CA THR A 61 13.49 23.10 -15.41
C THR A 61 13.54 22.74 -13.93
N HIS A 62 12.74 23.43 -13.10
CA HIS A 62 12.67 23.18 -11.67
C HIS A 62 11.87 21.90 -11.36
N GLN A 63 10.84 21.61 -12.16
CA GLN A 63 10.03 20.39 -12.02
C GLN A 63 10.89 19.12 -12.20
N ALA A 64 11.71 19.08 -13.23
CA ALA A 64 12.59 17.93 -13.54
C ALA A 64 13.70 17.73 -12.49
N GLU A 65 14.11 18.78 -11.79
CA GLU A 65 15.08 18.70 -10.69
C GLU A 65 14.43 18.19 -9.40
N VAL A 66 13.21 18.64 -9.11
CA VAL A 66 12.39 18.10 -7.99
C VAL A 66 12.13 16.61 -8.18
N GLU A 67 11.76 16.16 -9.38
CA GLU A 67 11.54 14.74 -9.68
C GLU A 67 12.81 13.91 -9.50
N ARG A 68 13.97 14.41 -9.95
CA ARG A 68 15.26 13.72 -9.75
C ARG A 68 15.62 13.60 -8.28
N ILE A 69 15.42 14.66 -7.49
CA ILE A 69 15.74 14.64 -6.06
C ILE A 69 14.77 13.75 -5.29
N ALA A 70 13.47 13.81 -5.60
CA ALA A 70 12.46 12.91 -5.03
C ALA A 70 12.80 11.44 -5.32
N PHE A 71 13.19 11.13 -6.57
CA PHE A 71 13.62 9.79 -6.95
C PHE A 71 14.88 9.34 -6.20
N ALA A 72 15.88 10.21 -6.01
CA ALA A 72 17.09 9.89 -5.25
C ALA A 72 16.79 9.65 -3.76
N ALA A 73 15.90 10.44 -3.17
CA ALA A 73 15.48 10.31 -1.78
C ALA A 73 14.70 9.00 -1.52
N LEU A 74 13.79 8.63 -2.43
CA LEU A 74 13.05 7.36 -2.35
C LEU A 74 13.95 6.13 -2.47
N ASN A 75 15.13 6.26 -3.08
CA ASN A 75 16.10 5.18 -3.26
C ASN A 75 17.26 5.23 -2.26
N GLY A 76 17.17 6.04 -1.20
CA GLY A 76 18.12 6.04 -0.08
C GLY A 76 19.48 6.69 -0.38
N ALA A 77 19.60 7.50 -1.43
CA ALA A 77 20.84 8.20 -1.74
C ALA A 77 20.97 9.47 -0.85
N GLN A 78 22.06 9.57 -0.09
CA GLN A 78 22.37 10.80 0.65
C GLN A 78 22.89 11.89 -0.30
N PRO A 79 22.48 13.16 -0.12
CA PRO A 79 22.99 14.24 -0.94
C PRO A 79 24.47 14.53 -0.65
N ALA A 80 25.23 14.86 -1.70
CA ALA A 80 26.60 15.33 -1.55
C ALA A 80 26.64 16.59 -0.67
N ALA A 81 27.57 16.63 0.29
CA ALA A 81 27.71 17.68 1.30
C ALA A 81 27.80 19.12 0.75
N GLN A 82 28.08 19.29 -0.55
CA GLN A 82 28.13 20.59 -1.23
C GLN A 82 26.75 21.18 -1.56
N ALA A 83 25.66 20.43 -1.41
CA ALA A 83 24.30 20.87 -1.75
C ALA A 83 23.56 21.59 -0.60
N GLN A 84 24.18 21.78 0.57
CA GLN A 84 23.51 22.39 1.73
C GLN A 84 23.19 23.90 1.56
N HIS A 85 23.75 24.57 0.55
CA HIS A 85 23.63 26.02 0.35
C HIS A 85 22.89 26.42 -0.94
N SER A 86 22.40 25.46 -1.73
CA SER A 86 21.71 25.73 -3.00
C SER A 86 20.52 24.82 -3.27
N VAL A 87 20.18 23.93 -2.33
CA VAL A 87 18.99 23.10 -2.45
C VAL A 87 17.77 23.94 -2.08
N PRO A 88 16.80 24.15 -3.00
CA PRO A 88 15.58 24.85 -2.66
C PRO A 88 14.90 24.14 -1.47
N GLY A 89 14.24 24.89 -0.59
CA GLY A 89 13.70 24.37 0.67
C GLY A 89 12.78 23.14 0.53
N ASN A 90 12.26 22.89 -0.68
CA ASN A 90 11.49 21.71 -1.05
C ASN A 90 12.28 20.39 -0.97
N ALA A 91 13.55 20.37 -1.35
CA ALA A 91 14.32 19.14 -1.44
C ALA A 91 14.83 18.69 -0.05
N ALA A 92 15.18 19.62 0.83
CA ALA A 92 15.42 19.31 2.25
C ALA A 92 14.14 18.76 2.93
N ALA A 93 12.96 19.29 2.59
CA ALA A 93 11.69 18.78 3.09
C ALA A 93 11.37 17.37 2.55
N LEU A 94 11.66 17.08 1.28
CA LEU A 94 11.51 15.76 0.67
C LEU A 94 12.42 14.72 1.34
N PHE A 95 13.70 15.04 1.57
CA PHE A 95 14.62 14.16 2.28
C PHE A 95 14.16 13.88 3.71
N ARG A 96 13.70 14.91 4.44
CA ARG A 96 13.16 14.75 5.81
C ARG A 96 11.89 13.90 5.84
N ALA A 97 10.99 14.07 4.87
CA ALA A 97 9.80 13.24 4.76
C ALA A 97 10.13 11.78 4.46
N ALA A 98 11.09 11.52 3.56
CA ALA A 98 11.57 10.17 3.25
C ALA A 98 12.24 9.51 4.47
N GLU A 99 13.05 10.25 5.21
CA GLU A 99 13.71 9.79 6.44
C GLU A 99 12.69 9.47 7.55
N LEU A 100 11.67 10.31 7.72
CA LEU A 100 10.58 10.09 8.68
C LEU A 100 9.68 8.91 8.30
N LEU A 101 9.48 8.63 7.01
CA LEU A 101 8.77 7.44 6.55
C LEU A 101 9.60 6.17 6.79
N ALA A 102 10.91 6.23 6.52
CA ALA A 102 11.83 5.10 6.72
C ALA A 102 12.06 4.77 8.21
N ALA A 103 12.06 5.76 9.10
CA ALA A 103 12.32 5.59 10.53
C ALA A 103 11.08 5.15 11.35
N ALA A 104 10.02 4.65 10.71
CA ALA A 104 8.80 4.23 11.39
C ALA A 104 8.97 2.83 12.02
N PRO A 105 8.85 2.66 13.35
CA PRO A 105 8.91 1.32 13.94
C PRO A 105 7.67 0.52 13.52
N GLY A 106 7.88 -0.73 13.09
CA GLY A 106 6.83 -1.63 12.58
C GLY A 106 6.59 -1.58 11.06
N THR A 107 7.55 -1.11 10.26
CA THR A 107 7.33 -0.71 8.85
C THR A 107 8.07 -1.49 7.76
N GLU A 108 8.46 -2.72 8.02
CA GLU A 108 8.74 -3.61 6.89
C GLU A 108 7.42 -4.11 6.33
N VAL A 109 6.85 -3.36 5.37
CA VAL A 109 5.78 -3.89 4.51
C VAL A 109 6.34 -5.15 3.86
N PRO A 110 5.80 -6.34 4.14
CA PRO A 110 6.37 -7.57 3.61
C PRO A 110 6.43 -7.49 2.09
N GLN A 111 7.54 -7.95 1.49
CA GLN A 111 7.71 -7.93 0.03
C GLN A 111 6.51 -8.57 -0.70
N ALA A 112 5.91 -9.60 -0.12
CA ALA A 112 4.71 -10.23 -0.66
C ALA A 112 3.51 -9.26 -0.82
N TRP A 113 3.33 -8.32 0.09
CA TRP A 113 2.25 -7.32 0.01
C TRP A 113 2.51 -6.31 -1.11
N LEU A 114 3.76 -5.92 -1.29
CA LEU A 114 4.18 -5.04 -2.39
C LEU A 114 4.00 -5.74 -3.74
N ASP A 115 4.35 -7.02 -3.83
CA ASP A 115 4.24 -7.80 -5.06
C ASP A 115 2.78 -7.96 -5.52
N VAL A 116 1.83 -8.19 -4.59
CA VAL A 116 0.40 -8.26 -4.91
C VAL A 116 -0.12 -6.92 -5.43
N GLN A 117 0.27 -5.81 -4.79
CA GLN A 117 -0.09 -4.47 -5.26
C GLN A 117 0.52 -4.16 -6.64
N ALA A 118 1.78 -4.52 -6.86
CA ALA A 118 2.47 -4.34 -8.13
C ALA A 118 1.81 -5.17 -9.24
N GLU A 119 1.42 -6.41 -8.95
CA GLU A 119 0.70 -7.27 -9.90
C GLU A 119 -0.70 -6.72 -10.23
N ARG A 120 -1.47 -6.28 -9.22
CA ARG A 120 -2.76 -5.62 -9.46
C ARG A 120 -2.59 -4.36 -10.33
N ARG A 121 -1.56 -3.55 -10.06
CA ARG A 121 -1.22 -2.39 -10.90
C ARG A 121 -0.88 -2.80 -12.33
N ARG A 122 -0.08 -3.86 -12.53
CA ARG A 122 0.28 -4.38 -13.85
C ARG A 122 -0.96 -4.84 -14.64
N GLN A 123 -1.89 -5.54 -13.98
CA GLN A 123 -3.15 -5.97 -14.61
C GLN A 123 -3.95 -4.78 -15.13
N ILE A 124 -4.01 -3.69 -14.36
CA ILE A 124 -4.68 -2.45 -14.78
C ILE A 124 -3.91 -1.75 -15.91
N THR A 125 -2.62 -1.48 -15.72
CA THR A 125 -1.86 -0.56 -16.60
C THR A 125 -1.30 -1.22 -17.86
N ALA A 126 -0.90 -2.49 -17.78
CA ALA A 126 -0.29 -3.19 -18.91
C ALA A 126 -1.30 -4.02 -19.71
N GLU A 127 -2.31 -4.58 -19.04
CA GLU A 127 -3.28 -5.47 -19.68
C GLU A 127 -4.67 -4.81 -19.87
N GLY A 128 -4.91 -3.64 -19.25
CA GLY A 128 -6.17 -2.92 -19.39
C GLY A 128 -7.33 -3.50 -18.58
N TRP A 129 -7.07 -4.38 -17.59
CA TRP A 129 -8.09 -4.89 -16.68
C TRP A 129 -8.44 -3.82 -15.64
N THR A 130 -9.29 -2.88 -16.04
CA THR A 130 -9.67 -1.74 -15.20
C THR A 130 -10.69 -2.12 -14.13
N PRO A 131 -10.79 -1.35 -13.03
CA PRO A 131 -11.88 -1.48 -12.06
C PRO A 131 -13.27 -1.49 -12.71
N ASP A 132 -13.52 -0.60 -13.68
CA ASP A 132 -14.79 -0.54 -14.40
C ASP A 132 -15.06 -1.81 -15.22
N HIS A 133 -14.01 -2.44 -15.77
CA HIS A 133 -14.14 -3.72 -16.46
C HIS A 133 -14.46 -4.85 -15.46
N ASP A 134 -13.83 -4.83 -14.29
CA ASP A 134 -14.09 -5.80 -13.23
C ASP A 134 -15.54 -5.74 -12.74
N ASP A 135 -16.16 -4.55 -12.74
CA ASP A 135 -17.56 -4.34 -12.36
C ASP A 135 -18.56 -5.01 -13.32
N LEU A 136 -18.13 -5.40 -14.52
CA LEU A 136 -18.94 -6.16 -15.49
C LEU A 136 -19.07 -7.65 -15.12
N TYR A 137 -18.25 -8.15 -14.19
CA TYR A 137 -18.28 -9.55 -13.76
C TYR A 137 -19.30 -9.79 -12.64
N CYS A 138 -20.16 -10.79 -12.83
CA CYS A 138 -21.26 -11.11 -11.92
C CYS A 138 -21.39 -12.61 -11.59
N ALA A 139 -20.59 -13.47 -12.19
CA ALA A 139 -20.62 -14.93 -12.01
C ALA A 139 -19.28 -15.45 -11.45
N ALA A 140 -18.74 -14.73 -10.47
CA ALA A 140 -17.52 -15.07 -9.75
C ALA A 140 -16.30 -15.31 -10.66
N GLU A 141 -16.20 -14.61 -11.79
CA GLU A 141 -15.08 -14.72 -12.73
C GLU A 141 -13.73 -14.50 -12.04
N LEU A 142 -13.58 -13.40 -11.29
CA LEU A 142 -12.32 -13.06 -10.62
C LEU A 142 -11.91 -14.11 -9.57
N PRO A 143 -12.79 -14.56 -8.64
CA PRO A 143 -12.50 -15.68 -7.76
C PRO A 143 -12.16 -16.99 -8.47
N ARG A 144 -12.87 -17.34 -9.55
CA ARG A 144 -12.62 -18.57 -10.31
C ARG A 144 -11.26 -18.51 -11.02
N ALA A 145 -10.88 -17.36 -11.57
CA ALA A 145 -9.55 -17.14 -12.13
C ALA A 145 -8.44 -17.25 -11.07
N ALA A 146 -8.66 -16.71 -9.88
CA ALA A 146 -7.72 -16.87 -8.76
C ALA A 146 -7.58 -18.35 -8.35
N ALA A 147 -8.69 -19.07 -8.21
CA ALA A 147 -8.70 -20.49 -7.90
C ALA A 147 -7.97 -21.33 -8.97
N ALA A 148 -8.11 -20.98 -10.25
CA ALA A 148 -7.39 -21.62 -11.34
C ALA A 148 -5.86 -21.53 -11.14
N TYR A 149 -5.33 -20.34 -10.84
CA TYR A 149 -3.91 -20.14 -10.57
C TYR A 149 -3.41 -20.93 -9.35
N ILE A 150 -4.24 -21.04 -8.30
CA ILE A 150 -3.89 -21.80 -7.09
C ILE A 150 -3.87 -23.31 -7.36
N LEU A 151 -4.91 -23.84 -8.00
CA LEU A 151 -5.15 -25.28 -8.11
C LEU A 151 -4.50 -25.92 -9.33
N SER A 152 -4.25 -25.14 -10.38
CA SER A 152 -3.82 -25.66 -11.69
C SER A 152 -2.64 -24.89 -12.27
N GLY A 153 -2.01 -24.00 -11.51
CA GLY A 153 -0.89 -23.17 -11.98
C GLY A 153 0.36 -23.92 -12.43
N ALA A 154 0.42 -25.25 -12.25
CA ALA A 154 1.47 -26.10 -12.80
C ALA A 154 1.18 -26.63 -14.21
N ASN A 155 -0.04 -26.44 -14.73
CA ASN A 155 -0.48 -26.94 -16.04
C ASN A 155 -0.48 -25.81 -17.07
N ASP A 156 0.14 -26.03 -18.23
CA ASP A 156 0.16 -25.06 -19.34
C ASP A 156 -1.21 -24.86 -19.99
N GLU A 157 -2.09 -25.85 -19.88
CA GLU A 157 -3.47 -25.76 -20.38
C GLU A 157 -4.38 -25.08 -19.36
N ALA A 158 -5.27 -24.20 -19.86
CA ALA A 158 -6.23 -23.51 -19.02
C ALA A 158 -7.21 -24.53 -18.40
N PRO A 159 -7.34 -24.59 -17.07
CA PRO A 159 -8.28 -25.51 -16.43
C PRO A 159 -9.72 -25.09 -16.72
N ALA A 160 -10.67 -26.03 -16.62
CA ALA A 160 -12.10 -25.75 -16.87
C ALA A 160 -12.70 -24.65 -15.95
N ILE A 161 -12.11 -24.42 -14.77
CA ILE A 161 -12.53 -23.36 -13.85
C ILE A 161 -12.10 -21.96 -14.32
N TRP A 162 -11.11 -21.86 -15.24
CA TRP A 162 -10.65 -20.60 -15.79
C TRP A 162 -11.79 -19.90 -16.56
N PRO A 163 -12.22 -18.68 -16.16
CA PRO A 163 -13.38 -18.02 -16.75
C PRO A 163 -13.14 -17.41 -18.12
N PHE A 164 -11.88 -17.11 -18.44
CA PHE A 164 -11.53 -16.25 -19.55
C PHE A 164 -11.05 -17.08 -20.74
N VAL A 165 -10.88 -16.42 -21.87
CA VAL A 165 -10.31 -17.10 -23.05
C VAL A 165 -8.93 -17.67 -22.73
N ALA A 166 -8.66 -18.88 -23.21
CA ALA A 166 -7.47 -19.66 -22.84
C ALA A 166 -6.14 -18.93 -23.11
N LYS A 167 -6.07 -18.03 -24.10
CA LYS A 167 -4.86 -17.23 -24.38
C LYS A 167 -4.40 -16.34 -23.21
N TRP A 168 -5.29 -16.04 -22.26
CA TRP A 168 -4.96 -15.26 -21.07
C TRP A 168 -4.48 -16.13 -19.90
N TRP A 169 -4.62 -17.45 -20.01
CA TRP A 169 -3.98 -18.39 -19.11
C TRP A 169 -2.47 -18.40 -19.40
N LYS A 170 -1.69 -17.90 -18.44
CA LYS A 170 -0.25 -17.74 -18.57
C LYS A 170 0.46 -18.21 -17.29
N PRO A 171 0.32 -19.48 -16.88
CA PRO A 171 0.87 -20.00 -15.63
C PRO A 171 2.39 -19.81 -15.56
N ARG A 172 2.91 -19.72 -14.34
CA ARG A 172 4.34 -19.59 -13.99
C ARG A 172 4.64 -20.56 -12.84
N ASP A 173 5.66 -20.26 -12.04
CA ASP A 173 5.90 -20.94 -10.77
C ASP A 173 4.82 -20.65 -9.73
N ALA A 174 4.79 -21.46 -8.67
CA ALA A 174 3.78 -21.38 -7.61
C ALA A 174 3.71 -20.00 -6.96
N ARG A 175 4.85 -19.35 -6.67
CA ARG A 175 4.86 -18.04 -6.00
C ARG A 175 4.24 -16.98 -6.91
N ALA A 176 4.65 -16.92 -8.17
CA ALA A 176 4.09 -15.98 -9.13
C ALA A 176 2.59 -16.19 -9.36
N ASN A 177 2.14 -17.44 -9.41
CA ASN A 177 0.73 -17.77 -9.53
C ASN A 177 -0.08 -17.35 -8.29
N TYR A 178 0.46 -17.51 -7.08
CA TYR A 178 -0.19 -17.04 -5.85
C TYR A 178 -0.29 -15.53 -5.78
N VAL A 179 0.73 -14.80 -6.22
CA VAL A 179 0.68 -13.32 -6.32
C VAL A 179 -0.42 -12.89 -7.30
N ARG A 180 -0.54 -13.55 -8.45
CA ARG A 180 -1.61 -13.29 -9.43
C ARG A 180 -2.99 -13.62 -8.90
N ALA A 181 -3.14 -14.76 -8.22
CA ALA A 181 -4.37 -15.15 -7.58
C ALA A 181 -4.79 -14.12 -6.52
N ALA A 182 -3.85 -13.69 -5.67
CA ALA A 182 -4.10 -12.66 -4.67
C ALA A 182 -4.48 -11.31 -5.30
N ALA A 183 -3.85 -10.91 -6.40
CA ALA A 183 -4.23 -9.70 -7.14
C ALA A 183 -5.65 -9.78 -7.75
N LEU A 184 -6.06 -10.96 -8.24
CA LEU A 184 -7.43 -11.20 -8.73
C LEU A 184 -8.46 -11.18 -7.59
N ILE A 185 -8.12 -11.70 -6.41
CA ILE A 185 -8.98 -11.59 -5.22
C ILE A 185 -9.07 -10.14 -4.73
N LEU A 186 -7.96 -9.39 -4.75
CA LEU A 186 -7.96 -7.96 -4.45
C LEU A 186 -8.90 -7.20 -5.41
N ALA A 187 -8.85 -7.52 -6.72
CA ALA A 187 -9.77 -6.96 -7.70
C ALA A 187 -11.25 -7.23 -7.37
N GLU A 188 -11.58 -8.45 -6.95
CA GLU A 188 -12.95 -8.80 -6.55
C GLU A 188 -13.39 -8.07 -5.29
N ILE A 189 -12.50 -7.93 -4.29
CA ILE A 189 -12.80 -7.15 -3.08
C ILE A 189 -13.07 -5.69 -3.44
N GLU A 190 -12.22 -5.08 -4.26
CA GLU A 190 -12.42 -3.71 -4.75
C GLU A 190 -13.77 -3.55 -5.49
N ARG A 191 -14.16 -4.55 -6.29
CA ARG A 191 -15.46 -4.60 -7.00
C ARG A 191 -16.63 -4.65 -6.01
N LEU A 192 -16.55 -5.51 -5.01
CA LEU A 192 -17.56 -5.65 -3.96
C LEU A 192 -17.70 -4.37 -3.12
N ASP A 193 -16.57 -3.74 -2.76
CA ASP A 193 -16.55 -2.49 -1.99
C ASP A 193 -17.19 -1.33 -2.77
N ARG A 194 -16.93 -1.23 -4.08
CA ARG A 194 -17.60 -0.27 -4.96
C ARG A 194 -19.11 -0.54 -5.05
N ALA A 195 -19.52 -1.79 -5.25
CA ALA A 195 -20.92 -2.16 -5.30
C ALA A 195 -21.67 -1.83 -4.00
N ALA A 196 -21.06 -2.12 -2.84
CA ALA A 196 -21.62 -1.79 -1.53
C ALA A 196 -21.73 -0.27 -1.30
N SER A 197 -20.76 0.50 -1.78
CA SER A 197 -20.77 1.96 -1.69
C SER A 197 -21.90 2.58 -2.51
N LEU A 198 -22.18 2.06 -3.72
CA LEU A 198 -23.29 2.52 -4.56
C LEU A 198 -24.65 2.23 -3.91
N LEU A 199 -24.85 1.03 -3.38
CA LEU A 199 -26.09 0.65 -2.68
C LEU A 199 -26.35 1.51 -1.43
N SER A 200 -25.29 1.96 -0.76
CA SER A 200 -25.41 2.83 0.43
C SER A 200 -25.82 4.27 0.09
N GLN A 201 -25.61 4.72 -1.15
CA GLN A 201 -25.93 6.08 -1.60
C GLN A 201 -27.38 6.22 -2.14
N GLU A 202 -28.05 5.12 -2.45
CA GLU A 202 -29.42 5.11 -3.00
C GLU A 202 -30.53 5.21 -1.93
N VAL A 203 -30.21 5.35 -0.64
CA VAL A 203 -31.19 5.57 0.44
C VAL A 203 -31.29 7.06 0.77
N PRO A 204 -32.27 7.82 0.21
CA PRO A 204 -32.53 9.17 0.72
C PRO A 204 -33.11 9.07 2.13
N PRO A 205 -32.70 9.93 3.09
CA PRO A 205 -33.40 10.04 4.35
C PRO A 205 -34.82 10.47 4.03
N CYS A 206 -35.81 9.67 4.41
CA CYS A 206 -37.19 10.11 4.46
C CYS A 206 -37.21 11.40 5.28
N ALA A 207 -37.43 12.53 4.61
CA ALA A 207 -37.69 13.80 5.26
C ALA A 207 -39.02 13.64 6.02
N GLU A 208 -38.91 13.36 7.33
CA GLU A 208 -40.02 13.51 8.26
C GLU A 208 -40.44 14.99 8.23
N HIS A 209 -41.66 15.21 7.74
CA HIS A 209 -42.41 16.46 7.87
C HIS A 209 -43.22 16.44 9.16
#